data_AF-A0A3R7VTY0-F1
#
_entry.id   AF-A0A3R7VTY0-F1
#
_cell.length_a   1.000
_cell.length_b   1.000
_cell.length_c   1.000
_cell.angle_alpha   90.00
_cell.angle_beta   90.00
_cell.angle_gamma   90.00
#
_symmetry.space_group_name_H-M   'P 1'
#
loop_
_entity.id
_entity.type
_entity.pdbx_description
1 polymer ?
#
loop_
_entity_poly.entity_id
_entity_poly.type
_entity_poly.pdbx_seq_one_letter_code
_entity_poly.pdbx_strand_id
1 'polypeptide(L)' 'MKSDIQLIKEDLSEIKQMLHELLLHHEAVGMMKLSNRSLHQFLQDEPDIYTLEDAQIVYRCKE' A
#
# COMPACT_ATOMS: atom_id res chain seq x y z
N MET A 1 -12.76 33.24 -18.94
CA MET A 1 -11.46 33.32 -18.23
C MET A 1 -11.72 32.84 -16.81
N LYS A 2 -11.06 31.76 -16.38
CA LYS A 2 -11.15 31.34 -14.96
C LYS A 2 -10.48 32.41 -14.12
N SER A 3 -11.04 32.71 -12.94
CA SER A 3 -10.36 33.61 -12.00
C SER A 3 -9.19 32.87 -11.35
N ASP A 4 -8.19 33.62 -10.89
CA ASP A 4 -7.03 33.04 -10.20
C ASP A 4 -7.46 32.17 -9.00
N ILE A 5 -8.52 32.58 -8.30
CA ILE A 5 -9.13 31.81 -7.21
C ILE A 5 -9.65 30.44 -7.69
N GLN A 6 -10.19 30.39 -8.91
CA GLN A 6 -10.72 29.16 -9.49
C GLN A 6 -9.59 28.19 -9.87
N LEU A 7 -8.49 28.71 -10.43
CA LEU A 7 -7.30 27.92 -10.74
C LEU A 7 -6.67 27.36 -9.46
N ILE A 8 -6.49 28.21 -8.43
CA ILE A 8 -5.95 27.77 -7.13
C ILE A 8 -6.81 26.66 -6.50
N LYS A 9 -8.14 26.76 -6.62
CA LYS A 9 -9.04 25.71 -6.10
C LYS A 9 -8.92 24.39 -6.84
N GLU A 10 -8.70 24.44 -8.15
CA GLU A 10 -8.49 23.26 -8.99
C GLU A 10 -7.18 22.57 -8.61
N ASP A 11 -6.08 23.32 -8.54
CA ASP A 11 -4.77 22.80 -8.13
C ASP A 11 -4.81 22.20 -6.72
N LEU A 12 -5.49 22.85 -5.76
CA LEU A 12 -5.67 22.31 -4.41
C LEU A 12 -6.48 21.01 -4.38
N SER A 13 -7.46 20.87 -5.27
CA SER A 13 -8.24 19.64 -5.37
C SER A 13 -7.39 18.50 -5.91
N GLU A 14 -6.54 18.77 -6.89
CA GLU A 14 -5.61 17.79 -7.46
C GLU A 14 -4.57 17.35 -6.44
N ILE A 15 -3.95 18.29 -5.72
CA ILE A 15 -3.01 18.00 -4.64
C ILE A 15 -3.67 17.14 -3.55
N LYS A 16 -4.91 17.45 -3.18
CA LYS A 16 -5.66 16.66 -2.19
C LYS A 16 -5.86 15.22 -2.66
N GLN A 17 -6.15 15.01 -3.93
CA GLN A 17 -6.32 13.69 -4.50
C GLN A 17 -5.00 12.91 -4.50
N MET A 18 -3.90 13.53 -4.95
CA MET A 18 -2.57 12.91 -4.93
C MET A 18 -2.14 12.49 -3.52
N LEU A 19 -2.40 13.33 -2.51
CA LEU A 19 -2.12 13.01 -1.11
C LEU A 19 -2.95 11.82 -0.61
N HIS A 20 -4.21 11.73 -1.02
CA HIS A 20 -5.06 10.61 -0.65
C HIS A 20 -4.54 9.30 -1.24
N GLU A 21 -4.19 9.28 -2.53
CA GLU A 21 -3.61 8.11 -3.20
C GLU A 21 -2.28 7.69 -2.57
N LEU A 22 -1.42 8.65 -2.22
CA LEU A 22 -0.15 8.38 -1.55
C LEU A 22 -0.34 7.74 -0.17
N LEU A 23 -1.32 8.23 0.60
CA LEU A 23 -1.65 7.65 1.92
C LEU A 23 -2.12 6.20 1.79
N LEU A 24 -3.05 5.93 0.86
CA LEU A 24 -3.55 4.58 0.62
C LEU A 24 -2.42 3.62 0.22
N HIS A 25 -1.51 4.06 -0.67
CA HIS A 25 -0.35 3.26 -1.05
C HIS A 25 0.57 2.99 0.14
N HIS A 26 0.82 4.00 0.98
CA HIS A 26 1.67 3.84 2.16
C HIS A 26 1.06 2.87 3.18
N GLU A 27 -0.25 2.95 3.42
CA GLU A 27 -0.98 2.01 4.28
C GLU A 27 -0.89 0.57 3.74
N ALA A 28 -1.10 0.38 2.44
CA ALA A 28 -0.99 -0.92 1.80
C ALA A 28 0.43 -1.51 1.96
N VAL A 29 1.47 -0.73 1.67
CA VAL A 29 2.87 -1.16 1.84
C VAL A 29 3.19 -1.44 3.32
N GLY A 30 2.68 -0.62 4.23
CA GLY A 30 2.81 -0.83 5.67
C GLY A 30 2.23 -2.17 6.10
N MET A 31 0.98 -2.45 5.69
CA MET A 31 0.31 -3.73 5.94
C MET A 31 1.07 -4.89 5.32
N MET A 32 1.55 -4.78 4.08
CA MET A 32 2.36 -5.82 3.44
C MET A 32 3.62 -6.15 4.24
N LYS A 33 4.35 -5.13 4.72
CA LYS A 33 5.57 -5.34 5.52
C LYS A 33 5.27 -6.01 6.86
N LEU A 34 4.18 -5.61 7.52
CA LEU A 34 3.75 -6.22 8.78
C LEU A 34 3.35 -7.68 8.57
N SER A 35 2.53 -7.96 7.55
CA SER A 35 2.13 -9.32 7.19
C SER A 35 3.32 -10.20 6.83
N ASN A 36 4.29 -9.68 6.07
CA ASN A 36 5.50 -10.42 5.72
C ASN A 36 6.32 -10.79 6.97
N ARG A 37 6.56 -9.83 7.88
CA ARG A 37 7.27 -10.10 9.15
C ARG A 37 6.52 -11.12 10.01
N SER A 38 5.20 -10.99 10.12
CA SER A 38 4.37 -11.94 10.88
C SER A 38 4.44 -13.34 10.27
N LEU A 39 4.33 -13.45 8.94
CA LEU A 39 4.39 -14.71 8.22
C LEU A 39 5.77 -15.35 8.32
N HIS A 40 6.83 -14.54 8.23
CA HIS A 40 8.19 -15.00 8.43
C HIS A 40 8.37 -15.58 9.84
N GLN A 41 7.93 -14.87 10.88
CA GLN A 41 8.02 -15.37 12.26
C GLN A 41 7.25 -16.69 12.42
N PHE A 42 6.02 -16.74 11.91
CA PHE A 42 5.20 -17.96 11.92
C PHE A 42 5.89 -19.15 11.25
N LEU A 43 6.44 -18.96 10.05
CA LEU A 43 7.13 -20.03 9.30
C LEU A 43 8.45 -20.47 9.93
N GLN A 44 9.10 -19.63 10.75
CA GLN A 44 10.31 -20.04 11.51
C GLN A 44 9.96 -20.89 12.73
N ASP A 45 8.76 -20.73 13.27
CA ASP A 45 8.29 -21.44 14.47
C ASP A 45 7.63 -22.80 14.12
N GLU A 46 7.33 -23.05 12.84
CA GLU A 46 6.74 -24.31 12.34
C GLU A 46 7.82 -25.35 11.96
N PRO A 47 7.59 -26.65 12.22
CA PRO A 47 8.48 -27.72 11.79
C PRO A 47 8.41 -27.91 10.26
N ASP A 48 9.45 -27.52 9.51
CA ASP A 48 9.87 -27.88 8.12
C ASP A 48 8.83 -28.20 7.02
N ILE A 49 7.53 -27.93 7.19
CA ILE A 49 6.48 -28.34 6.23
C ILE A 49 6.28 -27.27 5.14
N TYR A 50 6.63 -26.00 5.41
CA TYR A 50 6.51 -24.89 4.46
C TYR A 50 7.67 -23.91 4.60
N THR A 51 8.29 -23.53 3.49
CA THR A 51 9.30 -22.45 3.48
C THR A 51 8.67 -21.09 3.13
N LEU A 52 9.42 -20.02 3.36
CA LEU A 52 9.06 -18.67 2.90
C LEU A 52 8.92 -18.58 1.37
N GLU A 53 9.65 -19.41 0.62
CA GLU A 53 9.49 -19.49 -0.84
C GLU A 53 8.14 -20.08 -1.23
N ASP A 54 7.64 -21.09 -0.49
CA ASP A 54 6.34 -21.71 -0.74
C ASP A 54 5.17 -20.73 -0.51
N ALA A 55 5.35 -19.79 0.42
CA ALA A 55 4.32 -18.88 0.88
C ALA A 55 4.26 -17.54 0.13
N GLN A 56 5.00 -17.35 -0.98
CA GLN A 56 4.95 -16.12 -1.80
C GLN A 56 3.58 -15.96 -2.51
N ILE A 57 2.54 -15.65 -1.75
CA ILE A 57 1.26 -15.21 -2.26
C ILE A 57 1.41 -13.73 -2.61
N VAL A 58 1.64 -13.45 -3.88
CA VAL A 58 1.61 -12.08 -4.41
C VAL A 58 0.17 -11.58 -4.32
N TYR A 59 -0.11 -10.67 -3.38
CA TYR A 59 -1.39 -9.96 -3.35
C TYR A 59 -1.52 -9.12 -4.62
N ARG A 60 -2.29 -9.62 -5.58
CA ARG A 60 -2.60 -8.88 -6.79
C ARG A 60 -3.83 -8.03 -6.49
N CYS A 61 -3.64 -6.73 -6.27
CA CYS A 61 -4.76 -5.79 -6.37
C CYS A 61 -5.34 -5.95 -7.78
N LYS A 62 -6.60 -6.38 -7.87
CA LYS A 62 -7.33 -6.31 -9.13
C LYS A 62 -7.54 -4.84 -9.45
N GLU A 63 -7.12 -4.44 -10.64
CA GLU A 63 -7.50 -3.18 -11.30
C GLU A 63 -9.02 -3.10 -11.48
#